data_AF-A0A659ULE8-F1
#
_entry.id   AF-A0A659ULE8-F1
#
_cell.length_a   1.000
_cell.length_b   1.000
_cell.length_c   1.000
_cell.angle_alpha   90.00
_cell.angle_beta   90.00
_cell.angle_gamma   90.00
#
_symmetry.space_group_name_H-M   'P 1'
#
loop_
_entity.id
_entity.type
_entity.pdbx_description
1 polymer ?
#
loop_
_entity_poly.entity_id
_entity_poly.type
_entity_poly.pdbx_seq_one_letter_code
_entity_poly.pdbx_strand_id
1 'polypeptide(L)' 'QPRTAADLAEEAWARLEKLLIHYADPATGYLSRALPFREGETDGDYDHLARVLEWSAGGDAGDEGGEA' A
#
# COMPACT_ATOMS: atom_id res chain seq x y z
N GLN A 1 10.30 17.05 -23.47
CA GLN A 1 8.90 17.52 -23.41
C GLN A 1 8.19 16.77 -22.29
N PRO A 2 7.26 17.40 -21.56
CA PRO A 2 6.41 16.68 -20.61
C PRO A 2 5.53 15.68 -21.35
N ARG A 3 5.27 14.54 -20.73
CA ARG A 3 4.41 13.48 -21.29
C ARG A 3 2.96 13.91 -21.25
N THR A 4 2.21 13.53 -22.28
CA THR A 4 0.77 13.79 -22.32
C THR A 4 0.02 12.81 -21.43
N ALA A 5 -1.25 13.12 -21.13
CA ALA A 5 -2.12 12.19 -20.41
C ALA A 5 -2.29 10.86 -21.15
N ALA A 6 -2.36 10.88 -22.49
CA ALA A 6 -2.46 9.68 -23.31
C ALA A 6 -1.19 8.82 -23.18
N ASP A 7 0.00 9.43 -23.24
CA ASP A 7 1.26 8.71 -23.06
C ASP A 7 1.35 8.03 -21.69
N LEU A 8 0.82 8.68 -20.64
CA LEU A 8 0.78 8.12 -19.29
C LEU A 8 -0.21 6.96 -19.19
N ALA A 9 -1.38 7.07 -19.82
CA ALA A 9 -2.40 6.02 -19.83
C ALA A 9 -1.89 4.75 -20.53
N GLU A 10 -1.27 4.89 -21.69
CA GLU A 10 -0.70 3.76 -22.45
C GLU A 10 0.41 3.04 -21.66
N GLU A 11 1.29 3.79 -21.00
CA GLU A 11 2.31 3.16 -20.15
C GLU A 11 1.69 2.44 -18.95
N ALA A 12 0.71 3.06 -18.28
CA ALA A 12 0.03 2.45 -17.15
C ALA A 12 -0.65 1.13 -17.57
N TRP A 13 -1.28 1.11 -18.75
CA TRP A 13 -1.88 -0.08 -19.32
C TRP A 13 -0.85 -1.18 -19.58
N ALA A 14 0.24 -0.86 -20.28
CA ALA A 14 1.31 -1.81 -20.58
C ALA A 14 1.98 -2.38 -19.31
N ARG A 15 2.03 -1.60 -18.22
CA ARG A 15 2.56 -2.05 -16.92
C ARG A 15 1.56 -2.93 -16.19
N LEU A 16 0.26 -2.63 -16.27
CA LEU A 16 -0.78 -3.46 -15.69
C LEU A 16 -0.79 -4.86 -16.31
N GLU A 17 -0.71 -4.97 -17.64
CA GLU A 17 -0.67 -6.28 -18.32
C GLU A 17 0.50 -7.15 -17.82
N LYS A 18 1.68 -6.55 -17.65
CA LYS A 18 2.86 -7.25 -17.10
C LYS A 18 2.64 -7.71 -15.65
N LEU A 19 1.98 -6.88 -14.85
CA LEU A 19 1.67 -7.20 -13.45
C LEU A 19 0.69 -8.38 -13.37
N LEU A 20 -0.34 -8.39 -14.21
CA LEU A 20 -1.32 -9.47 -14.28
C LEU A 20 -0.67 -10.79 -14.70
N ILE A 21 0.21 -10.77 -15.71
CA ILE A 21 0.96 -11.94 -16.15
C ILE A 21 1.87 -12.46 -15.02
N HIS A 22 2.52 -11.58 -14.27
CA HIS A 22 3.41 -11.96 -13.17
C HIS A 22 2.65 -12.68 -12.05
N TYR A 23 1.52 -12.14 -11.61
CA TYR A 23 0.72 -12.75 -10.53
C TYR A 23 -0.20 -13.89 -11.00
N ALA A 24 -0.25 -14.18 -12.32
CA ALA A 24 -0.89 -15.39 -12.82
C ALA A 24 -0.09 -16.67 -12.49
N ASP A 25 1.20 -16.53 -12.17
CA ASP A 25 2.01 -17.63 -11.64
C ASP A 25 1.69 -17.85 -10.15
N PRO A 26 1.14 -19.02 -9.75
CA PRO A 26 0.82 -19.29 -8.35
C PRO A 26 2.06 -19.36 -7.44
N ALA A 27 3.27 -19.50 -7.98
CA ALA A 27 4.51 -19.40 -7.20
C ALA A 27 4.85 -17.94 -6.83
N THR A 28 4.22 -16.96 -7.47
CA THR A 28 4.40 -15.52 -7.19
C THR A 28 3.37 -15.06 -6.16
N GLY A 29 3.78 -14.97 -4.90
CA GLY A 29 2.95 -14.40 -3.83
C GLY A 29 2.88 -12.87 -3.88
N TYR A 30 1.79 -12.30 -3.38
CA TYR A 30 1.67 -10.86 -3.18
C TYR A 30 2.63 -10.37 -2.08
N LEU A 31 3.40 -9.33 -2.38
CA LEU A 31 4.30 -8.72 -1.41
C LEU A 31 3.53 -7.84 -0.41
N SER A 32 3.89 -7.99 0.85
CA SER A 32 3.54 -7.08 1.93
C SER A 32 3.89 -5.62 1.61
N ARG A 33 2.97 -4.69 1.89
CA ARG A 33 3.29 -3.25 1.80
C ARG A 33 4.30 -2.87 2.89
N ALA A 34 5.28 -2.05 2.52
CA ALA A 34 6.30 -1.56 3.46
C ALA A 34 5.77 -0.43 4.37
N LEU A 35 4.79 0.36 3.89
CA LEU A 35 4.16 1.48 4.57
C LEU A 35 2.67 1.55 4.18
N PRO A 36 1.75 1.94 5.08
CA PRO A 36 0.39 2.35 4.73
C PRO A 36 0.36 3.53 3.74
N PHE A 37 -0.68 3.63 2.92
CA PHE A 37 -0.84 4.77 2.01
C PHE A 37 -1.21 6.06 2.76
N ARG A 38 -1.98 5.94 3.84
CA ARG A 38 -2.27 7.00 4.81
C ARG A 38 -2.23 6.46 6.24
N GLU A 39 -1.96 7.36 7.19
CA GLU A 39 -2.08 7.05 8.61
C GLU A 39 -3.52 6.62 8.94
N GLY A 40 -3.66 5.49 9.66
CA GLY A 40 -4.96 4.89 10.00
C GLY A 40 -5.55 3.93 8.95
N GLU A 41 -5.04 3.91 7.72
CA GLU A 41 -5.54 3.03 6.65
C GLU A 41 -4.90 1.63 6.80
N THR A 42 -5.53 0.79 7.63
CA THR A 42 -5.04 -0.53 8.04
C THR A 42 -6.07 -1.66 7.86
N ASP A 43 -7.22 -1.34 7.27
CA ASP A 43 -8.38 -2.22 7.10
C ASP A 43 -8.51 -2.78 5.67
N GLY A 44 -7.49 -2.63 4.81
CA GLY A 44 -7.49 -3.22 3.48
C GLY A 44 -7.38 -4.75 3.54
N ASP A 45 -7.95 -5.43 2.53
CA ASP A 45 -7.98 -6.90 2.43
C ASP A 45 -6.59 -7.57 2.61
N TYR A 46 -5.51 -6.85 2.28
CA TYR A 46 -4.12 -7.33 2.33
C TYR A 46 -3.26 -6.60 3.38
N ASP A 47 -3.85 -5.76 4.23
CA ASP A 47 -3.09 -5.07 5.28
C ASP A 47 -2.59 -5.99 6.37
N HIS A 48 -3.22 -7.15 6.52
CA HIS A 48 -2.69 -8.23 7.34
C HIS A 48 -1.31 -8.73 6.89
N LEU A 49 -0.92 -8.49 5.62
CA LEU A 49 0.43 -8.76 5.13
C LEU A 49 1.39 -7.60 5.40
N ALA A 50 0.91 -6.37 5.54
CA ALA A 50 1.77 -5.22 5.77
C ALA A 50 2.39 -5.26 7.18
N ARG A 51 3.51 -4.55 7.37
CA ARG A 51 4.22 -4.44 8.66
C ARG A 51 3.46 -3.52 9.65
N VAL A 52 2.13 -3.62 9.70
CA VAL A 52 1.21 -2.69 10.36
C VAL A 52 1.59 -2.42 11.82
N LEU A 53 1.95 -3.47 12.57
CA LEU A 53 2.31 -3.37 13.98
C LEU A 53 3.53 -2.47 14.25
N GLU A 54 4.45 -2.35 13.29
CA GLU A 54 5.61 -1.46 13.42
C GLU A 54 5.24 0.01 13.27
N TRP A 55 4.12 0.30 12.62
CA TRP A 55 3.60 1.65 12.39
C TRP A 55 2.52 2.05 13.41
N SER A 56 1.82 1.09 14.02
CA SER A 56 0.84 1.34 15.08
C SER A 56 1.45 1.93 16.36
N ALA A 57 2.77 1.87 16.52
CA ALA A 57 3.49 2.35 17.71
C ALA A 57 3.79 3.87 17.73
N GLY A 58 3.45 4.62 16.68
CA GLY A 58 3.73 6.07 16.58
C GLY A 58 2.61 7.00 17.08
N GLY A 59 1.41 6.47 17.35
CA GLY A 59 0.22 7.27 17.67
C GLY A 59 -0.06 7.50 19.16
N ASP A 60 0.67 6.84 20.06
CA ASP A 60 0.52 7.06 21.51
C ASP A 60 1.64 7.96 22.04
N ALA A 61 1.53 9.24 21.73
CA ALA A 61 2.26 10.31 22.41
C ALA A 61 1.30 11.47 22.68
N GLY A 62 0.27 11.20 23.49
CA GLY A 62 -0.54 12.25 24.10
C GLY A 62 -1.99 11.84 24.36
N ASP A 63 -2.26 11.24 25.52
CA ASP A 63 -3.04 11.88 26.60
C ASP A 63 -3.22 10.90 27.78
N GLU A 64 -2.18 10.72 28.61
CA GLU A 64 -2.35 10.24 29.98
C GLU A 64 -2.42 11.47 30.92
N GLY A 65 -3.61 11.79 31.42
CA GLY A 65 -3.74 12.61 32.63
C GLY A 65 -4.95 13.53 32.72
N GLY A 66 -6.16 12.98 32.84
CA GLY A 66 -7.37 13.75 33.16
C GLY A 66 -8.50 12.89 33.74
N GLU A 67 -8.30 12.35 34.94
CA GLU A 67 -9.33 11.65 35.72
C GLU A 67 -10.53 12.56 36.06
N ALA A 68 -11.72 11.96 36.02
CA ALA A 68 -12.82 12.24 36.93
C ALA A 68 -13.28 10.91 37.54
#